data_AF-A0A927HXC0-F1
#
_entry.id   AF-A0A927HXC0-F1
#
_cell.length_a   1.000
_cell.length_b   1.000
_cell.length_c   1.000
_cell.angle_alpha   90.00
_cell.angle_beta   90.00
_cell.angle_gamma   90.00
#
_symmetry.space_group_name_H-M   'P 1'
#
loop_
_entity.id
_entity.type
_entity.pdbx_description
1 polymer ?
#
loop_
_entity_poly.entity_id
_entity_poly.type
_entity_poly.pdbx_seq_one_letter_code
_entity_poly.pdbx_strand_id
1 'polypeptide(L)'
;MKKELHYIATELVFMLERYAEGCFRVVTDDGRMMMPQPERKAVTNYPELNLIDVSGDWRTLEPRLMYRIRELPVLQDEAHRAIAYAAEYSDPPWHKDYFRERQYQFTRLGINAVILAVRLRKATGMPETRLTGHDEWSAVSVFRKVWRRERALRAAEATRNREWNQLVIPDGMSNQ
;
A
#
# COMPACT_ATOMS: atom_id res chain seq x y z
N MET A 1 28.77 16.29 0.23
CA MET A 1 27.93 15.49 -0.71
C MET A 1 27.72 14.05 -0.25
N LYS A 2 28.75 13.19 -0.13
CA LYS A 2 28.57 11.80 0.36
C LYS A 2 28.03 11.71 1.80
N LYS A 3 28.48 12.57 2.71
CA LYS A 3 28.00 12.65 4.10
C LYS A 3 26.52 13.05 4.17
N GLU A 4 26.14 14.11 3.45
CA GLU A 4 24.74 14.56 3.33
C GLU A 4 23.81 13.49 2.77
N LEU A 5 24.21 12.81 1.69
CA LEU A 5 23.42 11.71 1.11
C LEU A 5 23.23 10.56 2.12
N HIS A 6 24.27 10.20 2.88
CA HIS A 6 24.15 9.18 3.93
C HIS A 6 23.20 9.62 5.04
N TYR A 7 23.25 10.90 5.44
CA TYR A 7 22.41 11.44 6.49
C TYR A 7 20.93 11.37 6.12
N ILE A 8 20.54 11.99 4.99
CA ILE A 8 19.13 11.98 4.56
C ILE A 8 18.63 10.56 4.26
N ALA A 9 19.48 9.71 3.66
CA ALA A 9 19.11 8.32 3.40
C ALA A 9 18.86 7.54 4.70
N THR A 10 19.62 7.81 5.76
CA THR A 10 19.43 7.13 7.06
C THR A 10 18.07 7.47 7.63
N GLU A 11 17.70 8.75 7.65
CA GLU A 11 16.38 9.18 8.12
C GLU A 11 15.26 8.54 7.30
N LEU A 12 15.34 8.67 5.96
CA LEU A 12 14.33 8.19 5.03
C LEU A 12 14.15 6.67 5.09
N VAL A 13 15.24 5.92 5.21
CA VAL A 13 15.18 4.45 5.33
C VAL A 13 14.33 4.05 6.53
N PHE A 14 14.57 4.61 7.71
CA PHE A 14 13.80 4.22 8.90
C PHE A 14 12.37 4.75 8.90
N MET A 15 12.10 5.89 8.26
CA MET A 15 10.72 6.35 8.05
C MET A 15 9.95 5.40 7.12
N LEU A 16 10.54 5.03 5.99
CA LEU A 16 9.93 4.10 5.02
C LEU A 16 9.74 2.71 5.62
N GLU A 17 10.67 2.22 6.42
CA GLU A 17 10.57 0.91 7.07
C GLU A 17 9.46 0.90 8.14
N ARG A 18 9.36 1.95 8.97
CA ARG A 18 8.25 2.09 9.93
C ARG A 18 6.90 2.20 9.23
N TYR A 19 6.85 2.94 8.12
CA TYR A 19 5.66 3.05 7.31
C TYR A 19 5.26 1.70 6.70
N ALA A 20 6.21 0.95 6.16
CA ALA A 20 5.97 -0.40 5.66
C ALA A 20 5.47 -1.35 6.75
N GLU A 21 6.03 -1.28 7.97
CA GLU A 21 5.56 -2.07 9.10
C GLU A 21 4.11 -1.71 9.50
N GLY A 22 3.77 -0.42 9.50
CA GLY A 22 2.39 -0.01 9.74
C GLY A 22 1.44 -0.44 8.60
N CYS A 23 1.90 -0.43 7.35
CA CYS A 23 1.15 -1.02 6.22
C CYS A 23 0.92 -2.51 6.45
N PHE A 24 1.93 -3.25 6.90
CA PHE A 24 1.80 -4.67 7.24
C PHE A 24 0.69 -4.91 8.25
N ARG A 25 0.64 -4.13 9.34
CA ARG A 25 -0.42 -4.24 10.35
C ARG A 25 -1.82 -4.05 9.75
N VAL A 26 -1.98 -3.07 8.85
CA VAL A 26 -3.24 -2.83 8.13
C VAL A 26 -3.60 -4.00 7.21
N VAL A 27 -2.61 -4.58 6.54
CA VAL A 27 -2.81 -5.72 5.63
C VAL A 27 -3.22 -6.99 6.38
N THR A 28 -2.74 -7.18 7.60
CA THR A 28 -3.12 -8.32 8.46
C THR A 28 -4.35 -8.07 9.31
N ASP A 29 -4.92 -6.86 9.25
CA ASP A 29 -6.10 -6.50 10.03
C ASP A 29 -7.35 -7.06 9.37
N ASP A 30 -7.77 -8.19 9.90
CA ASP A 30 -9.05 -8.83 9.63
C ASP A 30 -10.17 -8.29 10.52
N GLY A 31 -10.00 -7.15 11.19
CA GLY A 31 -11.03 -6.54 12.04
C GLY A 31 -11.49 -7.40 13.21
N ARG A 32 -12.44 -6.86 13.97
CA ARG A 32 -13.05 -7.53 15.12
C ARG A 32 -14.56 -7.30 15.11
N MET A 33 -15.31 -8.33 15.48
CA MET A 33 -16.75 -8.21 15.70
C MET A 33 -17.01 -7.36 16.94
N MET A 34 -17.69 -6.24 16.77
CA MET A 34 -18.08 -5.37 17.88
C MET A 34 -19.45 -5.79 18.39
N MET A 35 -19.66 -5.65 19.70
CA MET A 35 -20.92 -5.95 20.37
C MET A 35 -21.48 -4.66 20.99
N PRO A 36 -22.80 -4.52 21.21
CA PRO A 36 -23.84 -5.55 21.06
C PRO A 36 -24.39 -5.73 19.64
N GLN A 37 -24.21 -4.76 18.74
CA GLN A 37 -24.57 -4.91 17.32
C GLN A 37 -23.40 -5.57 16.59
N PRO A 38 -23.50 -6.86 16.19
CA PRO A 38 -22.40 -7.60 15.59
C PRO A 38 -22.03 -6.97 14.25
N GLU A 39 -21.03 -6.10 14.28
CA GLU A 39 -20.46 -5.47 13.11
C GLU A 39 -18.93 -5.55 13.17
N ARG A 40 -18.32 -6.00 12.06
CA ARG A 40 -16.87 -6.13 11.95
C ARG A 40 -16.25 -4.76 11.72
N LYS A 41 -15.40 -4.29 12.64
CA LYS A 41 -14.68 -3.02 12.52
C LYS A 41 -13.17 -3.23 12.48
N ALA A 42 -12.47 -2.40 11.71
CA ALA A 42 -11.01 -2.39 11.69
C ALA A 42 -10.48 -2.06 13.09
N VAL A 43 -9.36 -2.71 13.48
CA VAL A 43 -8.72 -2.46 14.78
C VAL A 43 -7.34 -1.82 14.67
N THR A 44 -6.86 -1.63 13.44
CA THR A 44 -5.57 -0.98 13.15
C THR A 44 -5.80 0.41 12.55
N ASN A 45 -5.04 1.40 12.98
CA ASN A 45 -5.03 2.72 12.35
C ASN A 45 -4.14 2.73 11.11
N TYR A 46 -4.38 3.67 10.19
CA TYR A 46 -3.51 3.83 9.03
C TYR A 46 -2.12 4.34 9.46
N PRO A 47 -1.03 3.83 8.85
CA PRO A 47 0.30 4.37 9.06
C PRO A 47 0.39 5.80 8.53
N GLU A 48 1.15 6.63 9.24
CA GLU A 48 1.46 7.99 8.81
C GLU A 48 2.86 8.05 8.19
N LEU A 49 3.00 8.83 7.12
CA LEU A 49 4.28 9.16 6.51
C LEU A 49 4.43 10.68 6.44
N ASN A 50 4.95 11.27 7.52
CA ASN A 50 5.27 12.69 7.55
C ASN A 50 6.69 12.91 7.03
N LEU A 51 6.81 13.58 5.88
CA LEU A 51 8.08 13.93 5.24
C LEU A 51 8.48 15.40 5.46
N ILE A 52 7.70 16.17 6.22
CA ILE A 52 7.92 17.61 6.44
C ILE A 52 9.19 17.84 7.26
N ASP A 53 9.42 17.01 8.27
CA ASP A 53 10.52 17.19 9.23
C ASP A 53 11.82 16.49 8.82
N VAL A 54 11.94 16.07 7.55
CA VAL A 54 13.18 15.46 7.05
C VAL A 54 14.25 16.53 6.94
N SER A 55 15.26 16.42 7.80
CA SER A 55 16.25 17.47 8.00
C SER A 55 17.32 17.54 6.89
N GLY A 56 17.54 16.47 6.15
CA GLY A 56 18.54 16.41 5.07
C GLY A 56 18.17 17.10 3.74
N ASP A 57 19.19 17.43 2.94
CA ASP A 57 19.00 18.05 1.61
C ASP A 57 18.55 17.03 0.56
N TRP A 58 17.27 17.09 0.21
CA TRP A 58 16.65 16.23 -0.79
C TRP A 58 17.29 16.29 -2.18
N ARG A 59 17.99 17.37 -2.53
CA ARG A 59 18.69 17.49 -3.82
C ARG A 59 19.88 16.54 -3.94
N THR A 60 20.30 15.94 -2.84
CA THR A 60 21.38 14.94 -2.83
C THR A 60 20.93 13.56 -3.29
N LEU A 61 19.62 13.28 -3.26
CA LEU A 61 19.06 12.02 -3.72
C LEU A 61 19.03 11.96 -5.25
N GLU A 62 19.07 10.75 -5.79
CA GLU A 62 18.76 10.54 -7.20
C GLU A 62 17.33 11.04 -7.50
N PRO A 63 17.10 11.80 -8.59
CA PRO A 63 15.82 12.46 -8.84
C PRO A 63 14.61 11.54 -8.83
N ARG A 64 14.71 10.31 -9.37
CA ARG A 64 13.60 9.35 -9.35
C ARG A 64 13.33 8.83 -7.94
N LEU A 65 14.36 8.57 -7.12
CA LEU A 65 14.17 8.22 -5.70
C LEU A 65 13.49 9.33 -4.92
N MET A 66 13.95 10.57 -5.07
CA MET A 66 13.34 11.75 -4.47
C MET A 66 11.85 11.84 -4.83
N TYR A 67 11.54 11.76 -6.13
CA TYR A 67 10.16 11.82 -6.63
C TYR A 67 9.30 10.72 -6.03
N ARG A 68 9.73 9.45 -6.11
CA ARG A 68 8.94 8.31 -5.64
C ARG A 68 8.70 8.31 -4.14
N ILE A 69 9.63 8.82 -3.34
CA ILE A 69 9.44 8.96 -1.89
C ILE A 69 8.37 10.03 -1.62
N ARG A 70 8.45 11.19 -2.30
CA ARG A 70 7.47 12.27 -2.13
C ARG A 70 6.09 11.97 -2.72
N GLU A 71 6.01 11.01 -3.63
CA GLU A 71 4.75 10.53 -4.20
C GLU A 71 3.97 9.66 -3.20
N LEU A 72 4.61 9.04 -2.21
CA LEU A 72 3.94 8.10 -1.29
C LEU A 72 2.72 8.69 -0.56
N PRO A 73 2.77 9.90 0.03
CA PRO A 73 1.58 10.50 0.64
C PRO A 73 0.42 10.70 -0.34
N VAL A 74 0.71 11.06 -1.60
CA VAL A 74 -0.31 11.21 -2.64
C VAL A 74 -0.97 9.87 -2.96
N LEU A 75 -0.17 8.81 -3.09
CA LEU A 75 -0.68 7.45 -3.29
C LEU A 75 -1.49 6.96 -2.08
N GLN A 76 -1.14 7.39 -0.87
CA GLN A 76 -1.91 7.08 0.33
C GLN A 76 -3.27 7.79 0.32
N ASP A 77 -3.35 9.04 -0.12
CA ASP A 77 -4.63 9.73 -0.27
C ASP A 77 -5.52 9.06 -1.33
N GLU A 78 -4.93 8.59 -2.43
CA GLU A 78 -5.63 7.78 -3.44
C GLU A 78 -6.15 6.46 -2.84
N ALA A 79 -5.33 5.79 -2.03
CA ALA A 79 -5.73 4.59 -1.32
C ALA A 79 -6.90 4.86 -0.36
N HIS A 80 -6.86 5.95 0.41
CA HIS A 80 -7.96 6.33 1.29
C HIS A 80 -9.27 6.55 0.53
N ARG A 81 -9.23 7.23 -0.63
CA ARG A 81 -10.41 7.42 -1.48
C ARG A 81 -10.97 6.09 -1.99
N ALA A 82 -10.11 5.19 -2.46
CA ALA A 82 -10.54 3.87 -2.92
C ALA A 82 -11.18 3.04 -1.80
N ILE A 83 -10.60 3.07 -0.60
CA ILE A 83 -11.13 2.37 0.57
C ILE A 83 -12.47 2.95 1.02
N ALA A 84 -12.60 4.28 1.03
CA ALA A 84 -13.85 4.96 1.36
C ALA A 84 -14.96 4.57 0.37
N TYR A 85 -14.66 4.58 -0.92
CA TYR A 85 -15.59 4.12 -1.96
C TYR A 85 -16.01 2.65 -1.74
N ALA A 86 -15.07 1.75 -1.44
CA ALA A 86 -15.40 0.36 -1.16
C ALA A 86 -16.25 0.20 0.11
N ALA A 87 -16.09 1.07 1.11
CA ALA A 87 -16.89 1.06 2.32
C ALA A 87 -18.36 1.42 2.07
N GLU A 88 -18.67 2.29 1.10
CA GLU A 88 -20.04 2.73 0.79
C GLU A 88 -20.95 1.57 0.36
N TYR A 89 -20.39 0.56 -0.31
CA TYR A 89 -21.14 -0.58 -0.88
C TYR A 89 -20.86 -1.90 -0.16
N SER A 90 -20.16 -1.85 0.98
CA SER A 90 -19.68 -3.03 1.67
C SER A 90 -20.74 -3.56 2.65
N ASP A 91 -21.16 -4.81 2.46
CA ASP A 91 -22.30 -5.37 3.20
C ASP A 91 -21.97 -5.66 4.69
N PRO A 92 -22.82 -5.21 5.64
CA PRO A 92 -22.76 -5.65 7.02
C PRO A 92 -23.19 -7.13 7.15
N PRO A 93 -22.75 -7.85 8.20
CA PRO A 93 -21.88 -7.38 9.27
C PRO A 93 -20.38 -7.50 8.96
N TRP A 94 -20.03 -8.12 7.83
CA TRP A 94 -18.67 -8.59 7.57
C TRP A 94 -17.76 -7.58 6.89
N HIS A 95 -18.36 -6.63 6.19
CA HIS A 95 -17.68 -5.56 5.48
C HIS A 95 -16.55 -6.03 4.54
N LYS A 96 -16.81 -7.10 3.78
CA LYS A 96 -15.77 -7.84 3.05
C LYS A 96 -15.04 -6.98 2.02
N ASP A 97 -15.77 -6.15 1.27
CA ASP A 97 -15.18 -5.33 0.23
C ASP A 97 -14.33 -4.19 0.80
N TYR A 98 -14.77 -3.59 1.92
CA TYR A 98 -13.96 -2.65 2.68
C TYR A 98 -12.63 -3.26 3.12
N PHE A 99 -12.64 -4.43 3.78
CA PHE A 99 -11.41 -5.07 4.24
C PHE A 99 -10.52 -5.51 3.06
N ARG A 100 -11.10 -6.05 1.99
CA ARG A 100 -10.35 -6.46 0.81
C ARG A 100 -9.66 -5.28 0.13
N GLU A 101 -10.36 -4.16 -0.08
CA GLU A 101 -9.78 -2.95 -0.66
C GLU A 101 -8.69 -2.37 0.24
N ARG A 102 -8.95 -2.31 1.55
CA ARG A 102 -8.00 -1.84 2.56
C ARG A 102 -6.70 -2.63 2.56
N GLN A 103 -6.79 -3.96 2.61
CA GLN A 103 -5.61 -4.84 2.56
C GLN A 103 -4.86 -4.71 1.23
N TYR A 104 -5.58 -4.58 0.11
CA TYR A 104 -4.96 -4.42 -1.20
C TYR A 104 -4.17 -3.11 -1.33
N GLN A 105 -4.77 -1.98 -0.97
CA GLN A 105 -4.14 -0.67 -1.13
C GLN A 105 -2.90 -0.54 -0.23
N PHE A 106 -2.98 -0.97 1.03
CA PHE A 106 -1.83 -0.94 1.93
C PHE A 106 -0.76 -1.99 1.59
N THR A 107 -1.10 -3.07 0.88
CA THR A 107 -0.10 -3.95 0.28
C THR A 107 0.73 -3.22 -0.76
N ARG A 108 0.10 -2.43 -1.65
CA ARG A 108 0.81 -1.65 -2.67
C ARG A 108 1.73 -0.59 -2.06
N LEU A 109 1.21 0.15 -1.09
CA LEU A 109 1.97 1.18 -0.36
C LEU A 109 3.16 0.58 0.39
N GLY A 110 2.94 -0.52 1.11
CA GLY A 110 3.99 -1.26 1.82
C GLY A 110 5.09 -1.76 0.89
N ILE A 111 4.74 -2.37 -0.25
CA ILE A 111 5.72 -2.81 -1.26
C ILE A 111 6.56 -1.63 -1.77
N ASN A 112 5.91 -0.50 -2.11
CA ASN A 112 6.62 0.69 -2.58
C ASN A 112 7.61 1.21 -1.54
N ALA A 113 7.19 1.30 -0.28
CA ALA A 113 8.04 1.75 0.82
C ALA A 113 9.25 0.83 1.05
N VAL A 114 9.06 -0.50 1.03
CA VAL A 114 10.18 -1.45 1.12
C VAL A 114 11.15 -1.29 -0.05
N ILE A 115 10.65 -1.18 -1.28
CA ILE A 115 11.50 -1.00 -2.47
C ILE A 115 12.35 0.28 -2.34
N LEU A 116 11.74 1.38 -1.89
CA LEU A 116 12.45 2.65 -1.72
C LEU A 116 13.49 2.57 -0.60
N ALA A 117 13.17 1.96 0.54
CA ALA A 117 14.13 1.74 1.62
C ALA A 117 15.33 0.89 1.15
N VAL A 118 15.08 -0.20 0.43
CA VAL A 118 16.14 -1.06 -0.14
C VAL A 118 17.01 -0.29 -1.14
N ARG A 119 16.41 0.53 -2.00
CA ARG A 119 17.17 1.34 -2.98
C ARG A 119 18.03 2.40 -2.30
N LEU A 120 17.53 3.07 -1.26
CA LEU A 120 18.32 4.00 -0.47
C LEU A 120 19.50 3.29 0.20
N ARG A 121 19.27 2.15 0.87
CA ARG A 121 20.33 1.36 1.49
C ARG A 121 21.42 0.96 0.49
N LYS A 122 21.03 0.53 -0.72
CA LYS A 122 21.98 0.20 -1.79
C LYS A 122 22.76 1.41 -2.28
N ALA A 123 22.12 2.57 -2.42
CA ALA A 123 22.77 3.81 -2.86
C ALA A 123 23.81 4.33 -1.87
N THR A 124 23.70 3.96 -0.59
CA THR A 124 24.59 4.41 0.50
C THR A 124 25.41 3.30 1.14
N GLY A 125 25.32 2.05 0.66
CA GLY A 125 26.07 0.93 1.24
C GLY A 125 25.66 0.59 2.69
N MET A 126 24.43 0.92 3.09
CA MET A 126 23.91 0.54 4.41
C MET A 126 23.60 -0.97 4.47
N PRO A 127 23.59 -1.57 5.68
CA PRO A 127 23.18 -2.96 5.87
C PRO A 127 21.80 -3.25 5.29
N GLU A 128 21.55 -4.51 4.93
CA GLU A 128 20.25 -4.94 4.41
C GLU A 128 19.11 -4.74 5.42
N THR A 129 17.90 -4.59 4.89
CA THR A 129 16.69 -4.45 5.72
C THR A 129 16.28 -5.79 6.29
N ARG A 130 15.70 -5.78 7.50
CA ARG A 130 15.09 -6.99 8.09
C ARG A 130 13.70 -7.28 7.51
N LEU A 131 13.07 -6.31 6.84
CA LEU A 131 11.73 -6.46 6.24
C LEU A 131 11.69 -7.51 5.13
N THR A 132 12.83 -7.81 4.50
CA THR A 132 12.97 -8.81 3.44
C THR A 132 13.25 -10.22 3.96
N GLY A 133 13.14 -10.43 5.28
CA GLY A 133 13.28 -11.73 5.90
C GLY A 133 12.38 -12.80 5.25
N HIS A 134 12.88 -14.03 5.23
CA HIS A 134 12.18 -15.19 4.64
C HIS A 134 11.18 -15.84 5.60
N ASP A 135 10.95 -15.25 6.78
CA ASP A 135 9.90 -15.73 7.66
C ASP A 135 8.51 -15.46 7.06
N GLU A 136 7.55 -16.31 7.37
CA GLU A 136 6.19 -16.25 6.81
C GLU A 136 5.41 -15.01 7.26
N TRP A 137 5.87 -14.38 8.34
CA TRP A 137 5.22 -13.25 8.99
C TRP A 137 5.88 -11.91 8.63
N SER A 138 6.91 -11.92 7.78
CA SER A 138 7.62 -10.72 7.39
C SER A 138 6.70 -9.86 6.53
N ALA A 139 6.88 -8.53 6.64
CA ALA A 139 6.10 -7.59 5.86
C ALA A 139 6.10 -7.95 4.36
N VAL A 140 7.27 -8.29 3.81
CA VAL A 140 7.40 -8.68 2.39
C VAL A 140 6.69 -10.00 2.07
N SER A 141 6.77 -11.00 2.94
CA SER A 141 6.07 -12.29 2.74
C SER A 141 4.55 -12.09 2.69
N VAL A 142 4.01 -11.33 3.65
CA VAL A 142 2.57 -11.02 3.71
C VAL A 142 2.13 -10.17 2.52
N PHE A 143 2.88 -9.12 2.17
CA PHE A 143 2.57 -8.31 0.99
C PHE A 143 2.55 -9.15 -0.28
N ARG A 144 3.51 -10.07 -0.47
CA ARG A 144 3.53 -10.97 -1.64
C ARG A 144 2.30 -11.87 -1.68
N LYS A 145 1.89 -12.43 -0.54
CA LYS A 145 0.70 -13.29 -0.44
C LYS A 145 -0.57 -12.53 -0.84
N VAL A 146 -0.81 -11.37 -0.25
CA VAL A 146 -2.00 -10.55 -0.54
C VAL A 146 -1.96 -10.02 -1.97
N TRP A 147 -0.82 -9.54 -2.44
CA TRP A 147 -0.66 -9.06 -3.81
C TRP A 147 -1.00 -10.14 -4.86
N ARG A 148 -0.50 -11.37 -4.68
CA ARG A 148 -0.80 -12.48 -5.59
C ARG A 148 -2.29 -12.83 -5.60
N ARG A 149 -2.91 -12.88 -4.41
CA ARG A 149 -4.35 -13.11 -4.26
C ARG A 149 -5.16 -12.05 -5.01
N GLU A 150 -4.93 -10.78 -4.69
CA GLU A 150 -5.71 -9.67 -5.24
C GLU A 150 -5.50 -9.44 -6.72
N ARG A 151 -4.26 -9.63 -7.23
CA ARG A 151 -3.99 -9.54 -8.66
C ARG A 151 -4.80 -10.56 -9.45
N ALA A 152 -4.89 -11.81 -8.97
CA ALA A 152 -5.66 -12.85 -9.62
C ALA A 152 -7.16 -12.54 -9.60
N LEU A 153 -7.70 -12.16 -8.43
CA LEU A 153 -9.13 -11.84 -8.28
C LEU A 153 -9.54 -10.64 -9.14
N ARG A 154 -8.77 -9.56 -9.12
CA ARG A 154 -9.07 -8.36 -9.91
C ARG A 154 -8.95 -8.60 -11.42
N ALA A 155 -8.02 -9.45 -11.85
CA ALA A 155 -7.94 -9.85 -13.26
C ALA A 155 -9.20 -10.61 -13.69
N ALA A 156 -9.68 -11.55 -12.86
CA ALA A 156 -10.92 -12.28 -13.13
C ALA A 156 -12.14 -11.34 -13.13
N GLU A 157 -12.24 -10.41 -12.18
CA GLU A 157 -13.29 -9.40 -12.14
C GLU A 157 -13.27 -8.48 -13.36
N ALA A 158 -12.09 -8.04 -13.80
CA ALA A 158 -11.96 -7.23 -15.00
C ALA A 158 -12.43 -7.97 -16.25
N THR A 159 -12.11 -9.27 -16.38
CA THR A 159 -12.63 -10.12 -17.46
C THR A 159 -14.15 -10.23 -17.41
N ARG A 160 -14.72 -10.58 -16.25
CA ARG A 160 -16.16 -10.69 -16.06
C ARG A 160 -16.89 -9.38 -16.34
N ASN A 161 -16.35 -8.25 -15.89
CA ASN A 161 -16.95 -6.94 -16.12
C ASN A 161 -16.90 -6.55 -17.61
N ARG A 162 -15.84 -6.95 -18.35
CA ARG A 162 -15.78 -6.76 -19.80
C ARG A 162 -16.82 -7.59 -20.52
N GLU A 163 -16.96 -8.87 -20.17
CA GLU A 163 -17.97 -9.77 -20.74
C GLU A 163 -19.39 -9.24 -20.46
N TRP A 164 -19.67 -8.83 -19.22
CA TRP A 164 -20.95 -8.23 -18.86
C TRP A 164 -21.23 -6.93 -19.64
N ASN A 165 -20.23 -6.04 -19.75
CA ASN A 165 -20.40 -4.80 -20.50
C ASN A 165 -20.64 -5.06 -21.99
N GLN A 166 -20.02 -6.08 -22.58
CA GLN A 166 -20.29 -6.50 -23.97
C GLN A 166 -21.71 -7.04 -24.16
N LEU A 167 -22.26 -7.75 -23.17
CA LEU A 167 -23.63 -8.27 -23.21
C LEU A 167 -24.68 -7.17 -23.04
N VAL A 168 -24.39 -6.15 -22.22
CA VAL A 168 -25.34 -5.08 -21.88
C VAL A 168 -25.24 -3.87 -22.84
N ILE A 169 -24.08 -3.65 -23.46
CA ILE A 169 -23.86 -2.61 -24.48
C ILE A 169 -23.34 -3.31 -25.74
N PRO A 170 -24.24 -3.74 -26.66
CA PRO A 170 -23.82 -4.37 -27.91
C PRO A 170 -23.03 -3.37 -28.77
N ASP A 171 -21.95 -3.85 -29.40
CA ASP A 171 -21.22 -3.10 -30.42
C ASP A 171 -22.19 -2.69 -31.55
N GLY A 172 -22.57 -1.42 -31.57
CA GLY A 172 -23.59 -0.87 -32.47
C GLY A 172 -24.40 0.30 -31.91
N MET A 173 -24.39 0.53 -30.59
CA MET A 173 -25.10 1.66 -29.96
C MET A 173 -24.23 2.86 -29.56
N SER A 174 -22.95 2.87 -29.95
CA SER A 174 -22.00 3.94 -29.62
C SER A 174 -21.84 5.03 -30.70
N ASN A 175 -22.74 5.10 -31.70
CA ASN A 175 -22.80 6.22 -32.64
C ASN A 175 -24.25 6.51 -33.07
N GLN A 176 -24.95 7.35 -32.30
CA GLN A 176 -25.93 8.33 -32.77
C GLN A 176 -25.80 9.60 -31.92
#